data_AF-G8M257-F1
#
_entry.id   AF-G8M257-F1
#
_cell.length_a   1.000
_cell.length_b   1.000
_cell.length_c   1.000
_cell.angle_alpha   90.00
_cell.angle_beta   90.00
_cell.angle_gamma   90.00
#
_symmetry.space_group_name_H-M   'P 1'
#
loop_
_entity.id
_entity.type
_entity.pdbx_description
1 polymer ?
#
loop_
_entity_poly.entity_id
_entity_poly.type
_entity_poly.pdbx_seq_one_letter_code
_entity_poly.pdbx_strand_id
1 'polypeptide(L)'
;MDINNLLPQIYIDLNKKGYTDLNNFISFDNINQNYLWFIDLIWLSHDEILKKESFHNINMIPFAYTNGGDYWCFDLNHKDCMPIVCCYHDGKAKYYAKTLEAALFRQILLFAVNEFTDSDITDKDSIEIGKQIICNWISKLRDYFPKEWISELNNIVNNKDYEEVSPGHFSIISKNKYDELIKKYIDFELLDKKFVWINGADDVTKFYY
;
A
#
# COMPACT_ATOMS: atom_id res chain seq x y z
N MET A 1 -20.27 -17.57 -4.68
CA MET A 1 -20.32 -16.13 -4.36
C MET A 1 -19.36 -15.46 -5.32
N ASP A 2 -19.77 -14.42 -6.05
CA ASP A 2 -18.85 -13.70 -6.93
C ASP A 2 -17.89 -12.89 -6.07
N ILE A 3 -16.59 -13.16 -6.17
CA ILE A 3 -15.56 -12.47 -5.38
C ILE A 3 -15.55 -10.97 -5.67
N ASN A 4 -16.00 -10.54 -6.85
CA ASN A 4 -16.14 -9.12 -7.16
C ASN A 4 -17.11 -8.40 -6.21
N ASN A 5 -18.08 -9.12 -5.63
CA ASN A 5 -18.98 -8.53 -4.64
C ASN A 5 -18.34 -8.37 -3.26
N LEU A 6 -17.15 -8.95 -3.05
CA LEU A 6 -16.40 -8.90 -1.80
C LEU A 6 -15.18 -7.97 -1.87
N LEU A 7 -14.82 -7.49 -3.07
CA LEU A 7 -13.66 -6.63 -3.27
C LEU A 7 -14.05 -5.14 -3.16
N PRO A 8 -13.19 -4.26 -2.61
CA PRO A 8 -13.43 -2.83 -2.63
C PRO A 8 -13.56 -2.30 -4.06
N GLN A 9 -14.48 -1.36 -4.28
CA GLN A 9 -14.72 -0.78 -5.60
C GLN A 9 -13.44 -0.19 -6.22
N ILE A 10 -12.61 0.49 -5.41
CA ILE A 10 -11.31 1.00 -5.86
C ILE A 10 -10.42 -0.12 -6.43
N TYR A 11 -10.32 -1.29 -5.79
CA TYR A 11 -9.51 -2.41 -6.30
C TYR A 11 -10.01 -2.87 -7.67
N ILE A 12 -11.33 -3.03 -7.82
CA ILE A 12 -11.96 -3.45 -9.07
C ILE A 12 -11.66 -2.43 -10.19
N ASP A 13 -11.76 -1.14 -9.89
CA ASP A 13 -11.52 -0.08 -10.87
C ASP A 13 -10.04 0.03 -11.25
N LEU A 14 -9.11 -0.12 -10.29
CA LEU A 14 -7.67 -0.17 -10.56
C LEU A 14 -7.33 -1.35 -11.47
N ASN A 15 -7.92 -2.52 -11.20
CA ASN A 15 -7.72 -3.72 -12.03
C ASN A 15 -8.25 -3.52 -13.46
N LYS A 16 -9.45 -2.94 -13.62
CA LYS A 16 -10.02 -2.61 -14.94
C LYS A 16 -9.17 -1.60 -15.73
N LYS A 17 -8.50 -0.67 -15.04
CA LYS A 17 -7.56 0.29 -15.64
C LYS A 17 -6.19 -0.34 -15.97
N GLY A 18 -5.98 -1.61 -15.62
CA GLY A 18 -4.71 -2.33 -15.83
C GLY A 18 -3.60 -1.91 -14.86
N TYR A 19 -3.93 -1.19 -13.78
CA TYR A 19 -2.93 -0.68 -12.83
C TYR A 19 -2.38 -1.77 -11.92
N THR A 20 -3.06 -2.90 -11.79
CA THR A 20 -2.65 -4.04 -10.96
C THR A 20 -2.06 -5.19 -11.78
N ASP A 21 -2.00 -5.08 -13.11
CA ASP A 21 -1.45 -6.12 -13.98
C ASP A 21 0.08 -5.96 -14.11
N LEU A 22 0.82 -6.93 -13.57
CA LEU A 22 2.27 -6.92 -13.56
C LEU A 22 2.88 -6.87 -14.97
N ASN A 23 2.17 -7.31 -16.01
CA ASN A 23 2.64 -7.17 -17.40
C ASN A 23 2.76 -5.71 -17.85
N ASN A 24 2.11 -4.78 -17.14
CA ASN A 24 2.22 -3.34 -17.39
C ASN A 24 3.36 -2.67 -16.60
N PHE A 25 4.13 -3.43 -15.81
CA PHE A 25 5.33 -2.94 -15.14
C PHE A 25 6.48 -2.82 -16.15
N ILE A 26 7.20 -1.70 -16.10
CA ILE A 26 8.34 -1.46 -16.99
C ILE A 26 9.64 -1.40 -16.18
N SER A 27 9.73 -0.45 -15.26
CA SER A 27 10.84 -0.28 -14.31
C SER A 27 10.40 0.66 -13.19
N PHE A 28 11.09 0.66 -12.05
CA PHE A 28 10.71 1.51 -10.91
C PHE A 28 10.81 3.01 -11.19
N ASP A 29 11.73 3.42 -12.08
CA ASP A 29 11.96 4.80 -12.50
C ASP A 29 11.14 5.23 -13.72
N ASN A 30 10.37 4.33 -14.34
CA ASN A 30 9.50 4.70 -15.46
C ASN A 30 8.21 5.36 -14.97
N ILE A 31 8.19 6.70 -15.03
CA ILE A 31 7.06 7.53 -14.60
C ILE A 31 5.81 7.34 -15.47
N ASN A 32 5.95 6.87 -16.70
CA ASN A 32 4.82 6.71 -17.64
C ASN A 32 4.24 5.29 -17.66
N GLN A 33 4.72 4.39 -16.81
CA GLN A 33 4.20 3.03 -16.76
C GLN A 33 2.74 3.01 -16.29
N ASN A 34 1.95 2.06 -16.80
CA ASN A 34 0.54 1.94 -16.43
C ASN A 34 0.37 1.23 -15.06
N TYR A 35 1.26 0.30 -14.73
CA TYR A 35 1.25 -0.38 -13.44
C TYR A 35 1.42 0.60 -12.26
N LEU A 36 0.66 0.37 -11.19
CA LEU A 36 0.68 1.14 -9.96
C LEU A 36 1.54 0.38 -8.94
N TRP A 37 2.85 0.55 -9.00
CA TRP A 37 3.74 -0.10 -8.03
C TRP A 37 3.81 0.68 -6.72
N PHE A 38 4.08 -0.03 -5.62
CA PHE A 38 4.49 0.52 -4.33
C PHE A 38 5.61 -0.36 -3.75
N ILE A 39 6.31 0.14 -2.74
CA ILE A 39 7.33 -0.64 -2.03
C ILE A 39 6.66 -1.84 -1.33
N ASP A 40 7.21 -3.02 -1.56
CA ASP A 40 6.75 -4.30 -0.99
C ASP A 40 5.25 -4.56 -1.14
N LEU A 41 4.67 -4.13 -2.25
CA LEU A 41 3.28 -4.42 -2.61
C LEU A 41 3.22 -4.77 -4.10
N ILE A 42 3.21 -6.06 -4.37
CA ILE A 42 3.01 -6.63 -5.71
C ILE A 42 1.57 -7.12 -5.79
N TRP A 43 0.78 -6.53 -6.69
CA TRP A 43 -0.63 -6.88 -6.83
C TRP A 43 -0.80 -8.34 -7.27
N LEU A 44 -1.81 -8.99 -6.69
CA LEU A 44 -2.31 -10.25 -7.21
C LEU A 44 -3.33 -9.95 -8.29
N SER A 45 -3.27 -10.71 -9.39
CA SER A 45 -4.33 -10.75 -10.38
C SER A 45 -5.60 -11.37 -9.82
N HIS A 46 -6.75 -11.05 -10.41
CA HIS A 46 -8.04 -11.61 -10.01
C HIS A 46 -8.02 -13.16 -9.97
N ASP A 47 -7.40 -13.79 -10.96
CA ASP A 47 -7.27 -15.25 -11.04
C ASP A 47 -6.40 -15.84 -9.92
N GLU A 48 -5.38 -15.10 -9.47
CA GLU A 48 -4.55 -15.53 -8.34
C GLU A 48 -5.30 -15.41 -7.03
N ILE A 49 -6.09 -14.35 -6.83
CA ILE A 49 -6.94 -14.21 -5.65
C ILE A 49 -7.88 -15.41 -5.54
N LEU A 50 -8.54 -15.79 -6.64
CA LEU A 50 -9.47 -16.93 -6.67
C LEU A 50 -8.81 -18.26 -6.29
N LYS A 51 -7.51 -18.43 -6.58
CA LYS A 51 -6.75 -19.66 -6.26
C LYS A 51 -6.31 -19.73 -4.79
N LYS A 52 -6.52 -18.69 -3.98
CA LYS A 52 -6.05 -18.60 -2.57
C LYS A 52 -7.15 -18.96 -1.57
N GLU A 53 -7.80 -20.10 -1.77
CA GLU A 53 -8.92 -20.57 -0.95
C GLU A 53 -8.61 -20.67 0.56
N SER A 54 -7.35 -20.91 0.94
CA SER A 54 -6.92 -20.99 2.34
C SER A 54 -7.15 -19.69 3.13
N PHE A 55 -7.11 -18.53 2.47
CA PHE A 55 -7.41 -17.25 3.10
C PHE A 55 -8.92 -17.02 3.26
N HIS A 56 -9.74 -17.56 2.36
CA HIS A 56 -11.18 -17.46 2.46
C HIS A 56 -11.71 -18.15 3.73
N ASN A 57 -11.03 -19.20 4.21
CA ASN A 57 -11.39 -19.93 5.43
C ASN A 57 -11.24 -19.10 6.72
N ILE A 58 -10.56 -17.95 6.66
CA ILE A 58 -10.37 -17.02 7.80
C ILE A 58 -10.99 -15.64 7.52
N ASN A 59 -11.92 -15.56 6.56
CA ASN A 59 -12.57 -14.31 6.14
C ASN A 59 -11.57 -13.23 5.71
N MET A 60 -10.50 -13.63 5.03
CA MET A 60 -9.54 -12.71 4.42
C MET A 60 -9.47 -12.93 2.91
N ILE A 61 -9.19 -11.86 2.17
CA ILE A 61 -8.93 -11.93 0.74
C ILE A 61 -7.55 -11.31 0.47
N PRO A 62 -6.54 -12.10 0.04
CA PRO A 62 -5.25 -11.55 -0.34
C PRO A 62 -5.39 -10.77 -1.64
N PHE A 63 -4.79 -9.58 -1.73
CA PHE A 63 -4.83 -8.75 -2.95
C PHE A 63 -3.45 -8.33 -3.44
N ALA A 64 -2.42 -8.50 -2.62
CA ALA A 64 -1.03 -8.27 -2.97
C ALA A 64 -0.11 -9.12 -2.08
N TYR A 65 1.17 -9.16 -2.41
CA TYR A 65 2.21 -9.79 -1.59
C TYR A 65 3.49 -8.95 -1.54
N THR A 66 4.30 -9.19 -0.52
CA THR A 66 5.63 -8.58 -0.35
C THR A 66 6.69 -9.45 -1.02
N ASN A 67 7.87 -8.90 -1.33
CA ASN A 67 9.00 -9.73 -1.79
C ASN A 67 9.44 -10.79 -0.77
N GLY A 68 9.11 -10.59 0.51
CA GLY A 68 9.38 -11.52 1.61
C GLY A 68 8.38 -12.69 1.72
N GLY A 69 7.37 -12.76 0.86
CA GLY A 69 6.35 -13.82 0.88
C GLY A 69 5.20 -13.59 1.86
N ASP A 70 5.07 -12.39 2.42
CA ASP A 70 3.92 -11.98 3.22
C ASP A 70 2.78 -11.51 2.31
N TYR A 71 1.55 -11.56 2.81
CA TYR A 71 0.37 -11.17 2.03
C TYR A 71 -0.27 -9.89 2.56
N TRP A 72 -0.69 -9.03 1.65
CA TRP A 72 -1.63 -7.96 1.95
C TRP A 72 -3.04 -8.46 1.74
N CYS A 73 -3.87 -8.32 2.77
CA CYS A 73 -5.21 -8.87 2.80
C CYS A 73 -6.27 -7.81 3.12
N PHE A 74 -7.44 -7.98 2.52
CA PHE A 74 -8.69 -7.41 2.99
C PHE A 74 -9.22 -8.26 4.14
N ASP A 75 -9.51 -7.65 5.29
CA ASP A 75 -10.16 -8.31 6.41
C ASP A 75 -11.69 -8.11 6.35
N LEU A 76 -12.43 -9.19 6.12
CA LEU A 76 -13.89 -9.17 5.98
C LEU A 76 -14.62 -9.34 7.33
N ASN A 77 -13.91 -9.44 8.45
CA ASN A 77 -14.53 -9.64 9.77
C ASN A 77 -15.16 -8.35 10.34
N HIS A 78 -14.99 -7.21 9.66
CA HIS A 78 -15.48 -5.91 10.10
C HIS A 78 -16.68 -5.48 9.26
N LYS A 79 -17.78 -5.06 9.91
CA LYS A 79 -19.04 -4.74 9.22
C LYS A 79 -19.01 -3.39 8.51
N ASP A 80 -18.34 -2.40 9.09
CA ASP A 80 -18.42 -1.00 8.65
C ASP A 80 -17.24 -0.57 7.78
N CYS A 81 -16.20 -1.40 7.69
CA CYS A 81 -15.02 -1.14 6.89
C CYS A 81 -14.34 -2.46 6.50
N MET A 82 -13.37 -2.38 5.59
CA MET A 82 -12.57 -3.53 5.16
C MET A 82 -11.10 -3.18 5.38
N PRO A 83 -10.58 -3.38 6.60
CA PRO A 83 -9.22 -3.04 6.95
C PRO A 83 -8.21 -3.79 6.09
N ILE A 84 -7.08 -3.12 5.85
CA ILE A 84 -5.92 -3.68 5.20
C ILE A 84 -4.98 -4.25 6.25
N VAL A 85 -4.59 -5.51 6.06
CA VAL A 85 -3.76 -6.28 6.97
C VAL A 85 -2.54 -6.79 6.22
N CYS A 86 -1.36 -6.70 6.85
CA CYS A 86 -0.17 -7.43 6.41
C CYS A 86 -0.09 -8.74 7.19
N CYS A 87 -0.30 -9.86 6.50
CA CYS A 87 -0.28 -11.22 7.01
C CYS A 87 1.11 -11.82 6.79
N TYR A 88 1.91 -11.91 7.85
CA TYR A 88 3.26 -12.43 7.81
C TYR A 88 3.27 -13.96 7.68
N HIS A 89 4.23 -14.49 6.95
CA HIS A 89 4.42 -15.93 6.77
C HIS A 89 4.69 -16.70 8.08
N ASP A 90 5.07 -16.01 9.16
CA ASP A 90 5.26 -16.59 10.50
C ASP A 90 3.96 -16.78 11.30
N GLY A 91 2.82 -16.47 10.69
CA GLY A 91 1.48 -16.61 11.27
C GLY A 91 0.99 -15.43 12.09
N LYS A 92 1.77 -14.36 12.19
CA LYS A 92 1.31 -13.08 12.75
C LYS A 92 0.82 -12.16 11.66
N ALA A 93 -0.06 -11.25 12.03
CA ALA A 93 -0.60 -10.23 11.15
C ALA A 93 -0.57 -8.87 11.85
N LYS A 94 -0.55 -7.79 11.07
CA LYS A 94 -0.60 -6.41 11.56
C LYS A 94 -1.58 -5.59 10.72
N TYR A 95 -2.50 -4.91 11.37
CA TYR A 95 -3.39 -3.96 10.71
C TYR A 95 -2.60 -2.73 10.22
N TYR A 96 -2.83 -2.35 8.96
CA TYR A 96 -2.08 -1.30 8.27
C TYR A 96 -2.92 -0.06 7.98
N ALA A 97 -4.18 -0.23 7.61
CA ALA A 97 -5.08 0.90 7.36
C ALA A 97 -6.55 0.45 7.45
N LYS A 98 -7.46 1.42 7.64
CA LYS A 98 -8.91 1.15 7.73
C LYS A 98 -9.55 0.79 6.38
N THR A 99 -9.02 1.30 5.28
CA THR A 99 -9.50 1.05 3.92
C THR A 99 -8.32 0.96 2.93
N LEU A 100 -8.59 0.51 1.70
CA LEU A 100 -7.56 0.45 0.66
C LEU A 100 -7.05 1.85 0.28
N GLU A 101 -7.92 2.85 0.18
CA GLU A 101 -7.53 4.24 -0.08
C GLU A 101 -6.51 4.73 0.96
N ALA A 102 -6.81 4.50 2.25
CA ALA A 102 -5.92 4.86 3.34
C ALA A 102 -4.59 4.10 3.28
N ALA A 103 -4.60 2.82 2.90
CA ALA A 103 -3.36 2.05 2.72
C ALA A 103 -2.51 2.62 1.58
N LEU A 104 -3.11 2.93 0.43
CA LEU A 104 -2.39 3.50 -0.70
C LEU A 104 -1.85 4.89 -0.37
N PHE A 105 -2.61 5.73 0.33
CA PHE A 105 -2.12 7.01 0.82
C PHE A 105 -0.94 6.84 1.78
N ARG A 106 -1.02 5.90 2.74
CA ARG A 106 0.09 5.56 3.65
C ARG A 106 1.33 5.08 2.89
N GLN A 107 1.18 4.30 1.83
CA GLN A 107 2.30 3.84 0.99
C GLN A 107 3.01 5.02 0.29
N ILE A 108 2.26 6.01 -0.20
CA ILE A 108 2.84 7.23 -0.79
C ILE A 108 3.62 8.03 0.26
N LEU A 109 3.05 8.18 1.47
CA LEU A 109 3.74 8.87 2.57
C LEU A 109 5.01 8.12 3.00
N LEU A 110 4.96 6.78 3.06
CA LEU A 110 6.11 5.94 3.39
C LEU A 110 7.21 6.08 2.33
N PHE A 111 6.83 6.14 1.06
CA PHE A 111 7.78 6.40 -0.02
C PHE A 111 8.43 7.79 0.13
N ALA A 112 7.65 8.83 0.43
CA ALA A 112 8.15 10.20 0.55
C ALA A 112 9.12 10.43 1.73
N VAL A 113 9.07 9.59 2.78
CA VAL A 113 9.97 9.66 3.94
C VAL A 113 11.21 8.77 3.79
N ASN A 114 11.31 7.98 2.72
CA ASN A 114 12.52 7.21 2.42
C ASN A 114 13.67 8.11 1.94
N GLU A 115 14.84 7.51 1.81
CA GLU A 115 16.06 8.18 1.38
C GLU A 115 16.14 8.28 -0.15
N PHE A 116 16.44 9.49 -0.62
CA PHE A 116 16.68 9.86 -2.02
C PHE A 116 18.04 10.54 -2.13
N THR A 117 18.61 10.64 -3.31
CA THR A 117 19.83 11.42 -3.57
C THR A 117 19.49 12.86 -3.97
N ASP A 118 20.34 13.81 -3.57
CA ASP A 118 20.35 15.19 -4.11
C ASP A 118 21.42 15.30 -5.18
N SER A 119 21.21 14.61 -6.31
CA SER A 119 22.15 14.59 -7.43
C SER A 119 21.57 15.35 -8.63
N ASP A 120 22.38 16.25 -9.21
CA ASP A 120 22.12 16.89 -10.51
C ASP A 120 22.18 15.89 -11.68
N ILE A 121 22.70 14.69 -11.43
CA ILE A 121 22.67 13.57 -12.35
C ILE A 121 21.34 12.89 -12.09
N THR A 122 20.43 12.89 -13.06
CA THR A 122 19.15 12.16 -13.00
C THR A 122 19.41 10.67 -12.81
N ASP A 123 19.65 10.26 -11.57
CA ASP A 123 19.64 8.88 -11.14
C ASP A 123 18.21 8.54 -10.68
N LYS A 124 17.90 7.25 -10.75
CA LYS A 124 16.58 6.70 -10.42
C LYS A 124 16.16 6.95 -8.95
N ASP A 125 17.11 7.29 -8.09
CA ASP A 125 16.93 7.45 -6.65
C ASP A 125 16.89 8.95 -6.26
N SER A 126 16.90 9.86 -7.23
CA SER A 126 16.86 11.30 -7.00
C SER A 126 15.49 11.78 -6.51
N ILE A 127 15.50 12.88 -5.74
CA ILE A 127 14.27 13.53 -5.24
C ILE A 127 13.31 13.88 -6.38
N GLU A 128 13.83 14.36 -7.51
CA GLU A 128 13.00 14.77 -8.65
C GLU A 128 12.27 13.58 -9.27
N ILE A 129 12.94 12.44 -9.46
CA ILE A 129 12.29 11.21 -9.91
C ILE A 129 11.25 10.73 -8.87
N GLY A 130 11.59 10.76 -7.58
CA GLY A 130 10.66 10.45 -6.50
C GLY A 130 9.38 11.28 -6.55
N LYS A 131 9.50 12.60 -6.77
CA LYS A 131 8.35 13.49 -6.94
C LYS A 131 7.53 13.19 -8.18
N GLN A 132 8.18 12.89 -9.30
CA GLN A 132 7.49 12.52 -10.54
C GLN A 132 6.72 11.19 -10.39
N ILE A 133 7.26 10.22 -9.65
CA ILE A 133 6.55 9.00 -9.26
C ILE A 133 5.31 9.32 -8.42
N ILE A 134 5.43 10.18 -7.40
CA ILE A 134 4.29 10.61 -6.58
C ILE A 134 3.23 11.31 -7.45
N CYS A 135 3.63 12.18 -8.38
CA CYS A 135 2.71 12.81 -9.34
C CYS A 135 1.95 11.80 -10.18
N ASN A 136 2.63 10.76 -10.67
CA ASN A 136 1.97 9.67 -11.40
C ASN A 136 0.93 8.97 -10.50
N TRP A 137 1.29 8.61 -9.27
CA TRP A 137 0.35 8.01 -8.31
C TRP A 137 -0.85 8.91 -8.02
N ILE A 138 -0.63 10.21 -7.79
CA ILE A 138 -1.71 11.21 -7.62
C ILE A 138 -2.64 11.15 -8.85
N SER A 139 -2.10 11.17 -10.06
CA SER A 139 -2.91 11.18 -11.29
C SER A 139 -3.82 9.95 -11.41
N LYS A 140 -3.34 8.78 -10.98
CA LYS A 140 -4.07 7.51 -11.02
C LYS A 140 -5.10 7.37 -9.89
N LEU A 141 -4.86 8.02 -8.75
CA LEU A 141 -5.62 7.84 -7.51
C LEU A 141 -6.54 9.02 -7.14
N ARG A 142 -6.44 10.15 -7.85
CA ARG A 142 -7.16 11.39 -7.55
C ARG A 142 -8.67 11.27 -7.40
N ASP A 143 -9.30 10.33 -8.10
CA ASP A 143 -10.75 10.15 -8.08
C ASP A 143 -11.23 9.36 -6.87
N TYR A 144 -10.31 8.67 -6.18
CA TYR A 144 -10.62 7.86 -4.99
C TYR A 144 -10.21 8.54 -3.69
N PHE A 145 -9.26 9.48 -3.75
CA PHE A 145 -8.78 10.15 -2.55
C PHE A 145 -9.60 11.39 -2.20
N PRO A 146 -9.80 11.67 -0.89
CA PRO A 146 -10.31 12.96 -0.44
C PRO A 146 -9.48 14.12 -1.01
N LYS A 147 -10.15 15.24 -1.34
CA LYS A 147 -9.49 16.44 -1.88
C LYS A 147 -8.37 16.95 -0.97
N GLU A 148 -8.54 16.84 0.34
CA GLU A 148 -7.54 17.23 1.33
C GLU A 148 -6.26 16.39 1.18
N TRP A 149 -6.37 15.06 1.01
CA TRP A 149 -5.21 14.20 0.79
C TRP A 149 -4.47 14.55 -0.49
N ILE A 150 -5.20 14.83 -1.57
CA ILE A 150 -4.59 15.30 -2.82
C ILE A 150 -3.88 16.63 -2.63
N SER A 151 -4.45 17.55 -1.85
CA SER A 151 -3.77 18.81 -1.50
C SER A 151 -2.47 18.56 -0.73
N GLU A 152 -2.46 17.65 0.23
CA GLU A 152 -1.26 17.30 0.99
C GLU A 152 -0.19 16.68 0.11
N LEU A 153 -0.54 15.72 -0.76
CA LEU A 153 0.43 15.14 -1.70
C LEU A 153 1.00 16.17 -2.66
N ASN A 154 0.19 17.12 -3.14
CA ASN A 154 0.68 18.22 -3.95
C ASN A 154 1.61 19.15 -3.17
N ASN A 155 1.35 19.40 -1.88
CA ASN A 155 2.26 20.16 -1.03
C ASN A 155 3.61 19.44 -0.85
N ILE A 156 3.57 18.11 -0.67
CA ILE A 156 4.77 17.27 -0.57
C ILE A 156 5.61 17.35 -1.85
N VAL A 157 4.98 17.19 -3.02
CA VAL A 157 5.67 17.30 -4.32
C VAL A 157 6.26 18.69 -4.54
N ASN A 158 5.57 19.75 -4.11
CA ASN A 158 6.03 21.13 -4.28
C ASN A 158 7.01 21.59 -3.19
N ASN A 159 7.22 20.79 -2.14
CA ASN A 159 8.16 21.12 -1.07
C ASN A 159 9.59 21.24 -1.63
N LYS A 160 10.31 22.30 -1.28
CA LYS A 160 11.72 22.49 -1.64
C LYS A 160 12.66 22.32 -0.46
N ASP A 161 12.11 22.23 0.74
CA ASP A 161 12.85 22.10 1.99
C ASP A 161 12.95 20.61 2.33
N TYR A 162 13.95 19.95 1.73
CA TYR A 162 14.26 18.55 2.00
C TYR A 162 15.09 18.42 3.27
N GLU A 163 14.93 17.30 3.98
CA GLU A 163 15.72 17.00 5.17
C GLU A 163 16.82 15.99 4.81
N GLU A 164 18.08 16.36 5.05
CA GLU A 164 19.21 15.44 4.93
C GLU A 164 19.12 14.40 6.05
N VAL A 165 18.96 13.13 5.67
CA VAL A 165 18.81 12.00 6.59
C VAL A 165 20.13 11.28 6.82
N SER A 166 21.02 11.31 5.83
CA SER A 166 22.41 10.88 5.93
C SER A 166 23.25 11.62 4.88
N PRO A 167 24.60 11.63 4.96
CA PRO A 167 25.42 12.42 4.05
C PRO A 167 25.11 12.16 2.56
N GLY A 168 24.56 13.16 1.88
CA GLY A 168 24.16 13.06 0.46
C GLY A 168 22.82 12.37 0.19
N HIS A 169 22.06 12.06 1.25
CA HIS A 169 20.74 11.45 1.18
C HIS A 169 19.69 12.29 1.90
N PHE A 170 18.52 12.42 1.26
CA PHE A 170 17.47 13.34 1.66
C PHE A 170 16.11 12.65 1.65
N SER A 171 15.18 13.18 2.44
CA SER A 171 13.77 12.78 2.40
C SER A 171 12.91 13.93 1.87
N ILE A 172 11.85 13.59 1.13
CA ILE A 172 10.90 14.59 0.59
C ILE A 172 10.08 15.21 1.74
N ILE A 173 9.77 14.38 2.75
CA ILE A 173 9.18 14.80 4.02
C ILE A 173 9.98 14.25 5.20
N SER A 174 10.01 15.01 6.29
CA SER A 174 10.58 14.56 7.55
C SER A 174 9.82 13.39 8.16
N LYS A 175 10.52 12.63 9.01
CA LYS A 175 9.88 11.58 9.83
C LYS A 175 8.77 12.14 10.73
N ASN A 176 8.99 13.33 11.29
CA ASN A 176 7.98 14.02 12.09
C ASN A 176 6.72 14.35 11.29
N LYS A 177 6.89 14.83 10.04
CA LYS A 177 5.76 15.14 9.16
C LYS A 177 5.02 13.87 8.74
N TYR A 178 5.74 12.79 8.43
CA TYR A 178 5.12 11.50 8.18
C TYR A 178 4.25 11.06 9.37
N ASP A 179 4.78 11.07 10.61
CA ASP A 179 4.04 10.65 11.80
C ASP A 179 2.82 11.55 12.09
N GLU A 180 2.93 12.86 11.84
CA GLU A 180 1.80 13.81 11.90
C GLU A 180 0.68 13.42 10.94
N LEU A 181 1.03 13.12 9.68
CA LEU A 181 0.06 12.77 8.63
C LEU A 181 -0.58 11.40 8.89
N ILE A 182 0.17 10.42 9.39
CA ILE A 182 -0.39 9.14 9.84
C ILE A 182 -1.42 9.38 10.94
N LYS A 183 -1.07 10.16 11.97
CA LYS A 183 -1.98 10.48 13.07
C LYS A 183 -3.23 11.23 12.59
N LYS A 184 -3.08 12.14 11.62
CA LYS A 184 -4.18 12.97 11.13
C LYS A 184 -5.15 12.19 10.23
N TYR A 185 -4.64 11.35 9.34
CA TYR A 185 -5.44 10.79 8.23
C TYR A 185 -5.61 9.27 8.25
N ILE A 186 -4.70 8.54 8.91
CA ILE A 186 -4.68 7.08 8.90
C ILE A 186 -5.17 6.49 10.24
N ASP A 187 -5.02 7.25 11.33
CA ASP A 187 -5.33 6.77 12.69
C ASP A 187 -6.72 6.14 12.80
N PHE A 188 -6.76 4.94 13.36
CA PHE A 188 -7.98 4.20 13.64
C PHE A 188 -7.72 3.14 14.72
N GLU A 189 -8.79 2.63 15.33
CA GLU A 189 -8.71 1.79 16.54
C GLU A 189 -7.78 0.57 16.40
N LEU A 190 -7.69 -0.04 15.22
CA LEU A 190 -6.88 -1.23 15.00
C LEU A 190 -5.49 -0.94 14.46
N LEU A 191 -5.17 0.33 14.15
CA LEU A 191 -3.90 0.69 13.53
C LEU A 191 -2.72 0.07 14.29
N ASP A 192 -1.88 -0.64 13.54
CA ASP A 192 -0.67 -1.26 14.01
C ASP A 192 -0.83 -2.35 15.10
N LYS A 193 -2.07 -2.70 15.48
CA LYS A 193 -2.36 -3.85 16.34
C LYS A 193 -1.98 -5.15 15.62
N LYS A 194 -1.41 -6.08 16.38
CA LYS A 194 -0.99 -7.40 15.90
C LYS A 194 -1.94 -8.49 16.38
N PHE A 195 -2.10 -9.53 15.57
CA PHE A 195 -2.87 -10.72 15.91
C PHE A 195 -2.29 -11.95 15.21
N VAL A 196 -2.74 -13.16 15.58
CA VAL A 196 -2.35 -14.41 14.93
C VAL A 196 -3.40 -14.78 13.91
N TRP A 197 -3.00 -15.07 12.67
CA TRP A 197 -3.92 -15.41 11.57
C TRP A 197 -3.78 -16.85 11.07
N ILE A 198 -2.63 -17.48 11.30
CA ILE A 198 -2.44 -18.93 11.24
C ILE A 198 -1.65 -19.37 12.47
N ASN A 199 -2.09 -20.44 13.14
CA ASN A 199 -1.30 -21.04 14.21
C ASN A 199 -0.16 -21.83 13.57
N GLY A 200 1.08 -21.51 13.96
CA GLY A 200 2.27 -22.28 13.59
C GLY A 200 2.28 -23.63 14.28
N ALA A 201 1.45 -24.54 13.77
CA ALA A 201 1.38 -25.99 13.93
C ALA A 201 -0.06 -26.34 13.57
N ASP A 202 -0.23 -27.29 12.65
CA ASP A 202 -1.51 -27.91 12.31
C ASP A 202 -2.34 -27.15 11.26
N ASP A 203 -2.12 -27.59 10.01
CA ASP A 203 -3.21 -28.17 9.23
C ASP A 203 -4.24 -28.85 10.16
N VAL A 204 -5.54 -28.77 9.86
CA VAL A 204 -6.71 -29.28 10.63
C VAL A 204 -7.26 -28.45 11.81
N THR A 205 -8.40 -27.80 11.54
CA THR A 205 -9.61 -27.69 12.41
C THR A 205 -9.45 -27.35 13.89
N LYS A 206 -9.94 -26.17 14.30
CA LYS A 206 -10.98 -25.97 15.35
C LYS A 206 -11.13 -24.49 15.68
N PHE A 207 -12.23 -23.89 15.23
CA PHE A 207 -12.80 -22.72 15.89
C PHE A 207 -13.65 -23.23 17.06
N TYR A 208 -13.33 -22.79 18.28
CA TYR A 208 -14.26 -22.88 19.41
C TYR A 208 -15.13 -21.64 19.41
N TYR A 209 -16.43 -21.88 19.57
CA TYR A 209 -17.58 -20.99 19.52
C TYR A 209 -17.44 -19.65 20.23
#